data_AF-A0A7S1WBE3-F1
#
_entry.id   AF-A0A7S1WBE3-F1
#
_cell.length_a   1.000
_cell.length_b   1.000
_cell.length_c   1.000
_cell.angle_alpha   90.00
_cell.angle_beta   90.00
_cell.angle_gamma   90.00
#
_symmetry.space_group_name_H-M   'P 1'
#
loop_
_entity.id
_entity.type
_entity.pdbx_description
1 polymer ?
#
loop_
_entity_poly.entity_id
_entity_poly.type
_entity_poly.pdbx_seq_one_letter_code
_entity_poly.pdbx_strand_id
1 'polypeptide(L)'
;EDDGGSNDCSLKWGDAVDISFGAHLEGGLRKGDRVAFTMAAQVKVMSKSNPLSGLLTGSTVGTKGHCDICQGSCFMSTAAKDGKFVLDVTSPSAGADAAFCAGLDGAKAADLKLPPFTLSLPAPLKDLQLSGKLVVSVGILDKGGRVRVSQTIEHTVLAGS
;
A
#
# COMPACT_ATOMS: atom_id res chain seq x y z
N GLU A 1 -14.79 24.05 -1.18
CA GLU A 1 -13.80 23.75 -2.23
C GLU A 1 -12.92 22.65 -1.66
N ASP A 2 -12.82 21.54 -2.39
CA ASP A 2 -12.65 20.19 -1.81
C ASP A 2 -11.37 20.03 -0.98
N ASP A 3 -11.53 19.60 0.28
CA ASP A 3 -10.53 19.30 1.32
C ASP A 3 -9.59 18.13 0.97
N GLY A 4 -9.29 17.93 -0.30
CA GLY A 4 -8.42 16.88 -0.85
C GLY A 4 -7.18 17.47 -1.49
N GLY A 5 -6.47 18.36 -0.77
CA GLY A 5 -5.21 18.93 -1.23
C GLY A 5 -4.31 17.83 -1.78
N SER A 6 -3.99 17.92 -3.08
CA SER A 6 -3.09 17.00 -3.76
C SER A 6 -1.72 17.10 -3.08
N ASN A 7 -1.47 16.22 -2.12
CA ASN A 7 -0.19 16.09 -1.42
C ASN A 7 0.81 15.42 -2.36
N ASP A 8 1.33 16.18 -3.33
CA ASP A 8 2.40 15.74 -4.21
C ASP A 8 3.72 15.72 -3.40
N CYS A 9 3.83 14.76 -2.49
CA CYS A 9 5.02 14.56 -1.68
C CYS A 9 6.04 13.82 -2.55
N SER A 10 7.12 14.52 -2.91
CA SER A 10 8.25 13.95 -3.62
C SER A 10 9.07 13.05 -2.69
N LEU A 11 9.25 11.79 -3.08
CA LEU A 11 10.05 10.80 -2.33
C LEU A 11 11.37 10.53 -3.05
N LYS A 12 12.42 10.22 -2.31
CA LYS A 12 13.69 9.71 -2.84
C LYS A 12 13.84 8.22 -2.52
N TRP A 13 14.61 7.53 -3.35
CA TRP A 13 15.00 6.14 -3.05
C TRP A 13 15.83 6.08 -1.77
N GLY A 14 15.56 5.08 -0.93
CA GLY A 14 16.14 4.98 0.41
C GLY A 14 15.35 5.73 1.49
N ASP A 15 14.35 6.53 1.13
CA ASP A 15 13.49 7.18 2.12
C ASP A 15 12.59 6.14 2.81
N ALA A 16 12.38 6.35 4.11
CA ALA A 16 11.35 5.69 4.89
C ALA A 16 10.11 6.59 4.91
N VAL A 17 8.97 6.03 4.53
CA VAL A 17 7.69 6.76 4.48
C VAL A 17 6.76 6.18 5.52
N ASP A 18 6.40 7.00 6.50
CA ASP A 18 5.40 6.63 7.49
C ASP A 18 4.00 6.89 6.91
N ILE A 19 3.27 5.81 6.66
CA ILE A 19 1.91 5.86 6.16
C ILE A 19 0.97 5.67 7.34
N SER A 20 0.17 6.69 7.61
CA SER A 20 -0.94 6.62 8.57
C SER A 20 -2.27 6.65 7.82
N PHE A 21 -3.19 5.77 8.23
CA PHE A 21 -4.53 5.71 7.63
C PHE A 21 -5.56 5.99 8.71
N GLY A 22 -6.33 7.04 8.50
CA GLY A 22 -7.46 7.42 9.33
C GLY A 22 -8.72 7.44 8.47
N ALA A 23 -9.75 6.67 8.84
CA ALA A 23 -11.02 6.67 8.14
C ALA A 23 -12.20 6.67 9.12
N HIS A 24 -13.19 7.51 8.84
CA HIS A 24 -14.49 7.43 9.51
C HIS A 24 -15.32 6.32 8.85
N LEU A 25 -15.73 5.30 9.61
CA LEU A 25 -16.55 4.20 9.12
C LEU A 25 -17.96 4.29 9.71
N GLU A 26 -18.93 4.65 8.87
CA GLU A 26 -20.34 4.55 9.25
C GLU A 26 -20.68 3.10 9.62
N GLY A 27 -21.12 2.91 10.86
CA GLY A 27 -21.40 1.59 11.44
C GLY A 27 -20.17 0.77 11.85
N GLY A 28 -19.00 1.39 11.96
CA GLY A 28 -17.77 0.80 12.52
C GLY A 28 -17.17 -0.34 11.71
N LEU A 29 -16.04 -0.86 12.21
CA LEU A 29 -15.46 -2.13 11.75
C LEU A 29 -16.32 -3.30 12.20
N ARG A 30 -16.46 -4.30 11.34
CA ARG A 30 -17.22 -5.53 11.62
C ARG A 30 -16.29 -6.73 11.55
N LYS A 31 -16.65 -7.78 12.29
CA LYS A 31 -15.97 -9.08 12.16
C LYS A 31 -16.08 -9.59 10.73
N GLY A 32 -14.95 -9.98 10.15
CA GLY A 32 -14.86 -10.45 8.77
C GLY A 32 -14.75 -9.33 7.72
N ASP A 33 -14.70 -8.06 8.12
CA ASP A 33 -14.17 -7.01 7.25
C ASP A 33 -12.68 -7.29 6.94
N ARG A 34 -12.19 -6.71 5.86
CA ARG A 34 -10.80 -6.86 5.41
C ARG A 34 -10.16 -5.51 5.22
N VAL A 35 -8.93 -5.34 5.71
CA VAL A 35 -8.08 -4.21 5.30
C VAL A 35 -7.43 -4.60 3.99
N ALA A 36 -7.73 -3.89 2.91
CA ALA A 36 -7.12 -4.09 1.60
C ALA A 36 -6.10 -2.98 1.32
N PHE A 37 -5.01 -3.34 0.67
CA PHE A 37 -4.03 -2.37 0.20
C PHE A 37 -3.60 -2.72 -1.23
N THR A 38 -3.33 -1.69 -2.02
CA THR A 38 -2.72 -1.82 -3.34
C THR A 38 -1.62 -0.79 -3.47
N MET A 39 -0.53 -1.17 -4.12
CA MET A 39 0.58 -0.29 -4.43
C MET A 39 0.95 -0.51 -5.89
N ALA A 40 1.11 0.57 -6.64
CA ALA A 40 1.59 0.52 -8.01
C ALA A 40 2.79 1.44 -8.14
N ALA A 41 3.94 0.87 -8.49
CA ALA A 41 5.16 1.61 -8.75
C ALA A 41 5.46 1.56 -10.26
N GLN A 42 5.49 2.71 -10.91
CA GLN A 42 6.02 2.87 -12.25
C GLN A 42 7.43 3.43 -12.13
N VAL A 43 8.42 2.69 -12.61
CA VAL A 43 9.82 3.12 -12.59
C VAL A 43 10.33 3.38 -14.00
N LYS A 44 11.15 4.43 -14.11
CA LYS A 44 11.87 4.83 -15.31
C LYS A 44 13.34 5.02 -14.96
N VAL A 45 14.19 4.30 -15.70
CA VAL A 45 15.65 4.49 -15.65
C VAL A 45 16.00 5.77 -16.39
N MET A 46 16.64 6.70 -15.70
CA MET A 46 17.09 7.96 -16.31
C MET A 46 18.49 7.84 -16.93
N SER A 47 19.29 6.88 -16.46
CA SER A 47 20.64 6.62 -16.99
C SER A 47 20.59 5.88 -18.33
N LYS A 48 20.97 6.55 -19.42
CA LYS A 48 21.08 5.95 -20.76
C LYS A 48 22.29 5.04 -20.95
N SER A 49 23.29 5.13 -20.06
CA SER A 49 24.51 4.33 -20.11
C SER A 49 24.40 3.00 -19.37
N ASN A 50 23.33 2.79 -18.59
CA ASN A 50 23.15 1.56 -17.83
C ASN A 50 22.57 0.44 -18.72
N PRO A 51 23.20 -0.75 -18.81
CA PRO A 51 22.69 -1.87 -19.61
C PRO A 51 21.33 -2.40 -19.12
N LEU A 52 20.94 -2.11 -17.87
CA LEU A 52 19.62 -2.46 -17.32
C LEU A 52 18.51 -1.46 -17.72
N SER A 53 18.84 -0.36 -18.40
CA SER A 53 17.87 0.64 -18.85
C SER A 53 16.78 0.03 -19.74
N GLY A 54 17.13 -0.86 -20.68
CA GLY A 54 16.16 -1.54 -21.54
C GLY A 54 15.23 -2.53 -20.82
N LEU A 55 15.63 -3.03 -19.65
CA LEU A 55 14.88 -4.02 -18.85
C LEU A 55 13.89 -3.37 -17.88
N LEU A 56 14.19 -2.14 -17.44
CA LEU A 56 13.45 -1.45 -16.39
C LEU A 56 12.64 -0.26 -16.91
N THR A 57 12.81 0.14 -18.18
CA THR A 57 12.01 1.22 -18.79
C THR A 57 10.56 0.76 -18.97
N GLY A 58 9.63 1.38 -18.22
CA GLY A 58 8.20 1.05 -18.30
C GLY A 58 7.77 -0.12 -17.42
N SER A 59 8.68 -0.67 -16.63
CA SER A 59 8.38 -1.74 -15.69
C SER A 59 7.49 -1.19 -14.59
N THR A 60 6.24 -1.64 -14.61
CA THR A 60 5.26 -1.37 -13.55
C THR A 60 5.25 -2.57 -12.63
N VAL A 61 5.52 -2.36 -11.35
CA VAL A 61 5.34 -3.36 -10.31
C VAL A 61 4.06 -3.03 -9.55
N GLY A 62 3.15 -3.99 -9.48
CA GLY A 62 1.92 -3.89 -8.72
C GLY A 62 2.00 -4.83 -7.52
N THR A 63 1.80 -4.29 -6.33
CA THR A 63 1.52 -5.07 -5.12
C THR A 63 0.05 -4.91 -4.76
N LYS A 64 -0.61 -5.99 -4.36
CA LYS A 64 -1.93 -5.97 -3.77
C LYS A 64 -1.94 -6.89 -2.58
N GLY A 65 -2.75 -6.59 -1.58
CA GLY A 65 -2.93 -7.49 -0.47
C GLY A 65 -4.16 -7.17 0.34
N HIS A 66 -4.48 -8.07 1.24
CA HIS A 66 -5.53 -7.88 2.21
C HIS A 66 -5.21 -8.62 3.50
N CYS A 67 -5.69 -8.10 4.61
CA CYS A 67 -5.65 -8.73 5.92
C CYS A 67 -7.09 -8.88 6.43
N ASP A 68 -7.46 -10.11 6.77
CA ASP A 68 -8.76 -10.39 7.38
C ASP A 68 -8.77 -9.94 8.84
N ILE A 69 -9.72 -9.09 9.18
CA ILE A 69 -9.92 -8.65 10.56
C ILE A 69 -10.54 -9.83 11.33
N CYS A 70 -9.89 -10.23 12.43
CA CYS A 70 -10.32 -11.32 13.30
C CYS A 70 -10.31 -12.75 12.73
N GLN A 71 -9.80 -12.96 11.50
CA GLN A 71 -9.61 -14.31 10.95
C GLN A 71 -8.13 -14.72 10.84
N GLY A 72 -7.21 -13.78 11.05
CA GLY A 72 -5.81 -14.11 11.29
C GLY A 72 -4.96 -14.32 10.05
N SER A 73 -5.44 -14.03 8.84
CA SER A 73 -4.67 -14.14 7.60
C SER A 73 -4.44 -12.78 6.95
N CYS A 74 -3.21 -12.56 6.49
CA CYS A 74 -2.81 -11.51 5.56
C CYS A 74 -2.26 -12.16 4.31
N PHE A 75 -2.75 -11.73 3.15
CA PHE A 75 -2.23 -12.11 1.85
C PHE A 75 -1.64 -10.90 1.16
N MET A 76 -0.48 -11.06 0.55
CA MET A 76 0.16 -10.06 -0.30
C MET A 76 0.64 -10.73 -1.58
N SER A 77 0.43 -10.06 -2.71
CA SER A 77 0.86 -10.50 -4.03
C SER A 77 1.55 -9.33 -4.71
N THR A 78 2.79 -9.53 -5.13
CA THR A 78 3.55 -8.55 -5.89
C THR A 78 3.87 -9.13 -7.25
N ALA A 79 3.51 -8.42 -8.32
CA ALA A 79 3.78 -8.86 -9.68
C ALA A 79 4.32 -7.72 -10.55
N ALA A 80 5.26 -8.05 -11.43
CA ALA A 80 5.59 -7.19 -12.56
C ALA A 80 4.45 -7.25 -13.59
N LYS A 81 4.18 -6.13 -14.27
CA LYS A 81 3.11 -6.03 -15.29
C LYS A 81 3.27 -7.01 -16.45
N ASP A 82 4.51 -7.40 -16.76
CA ASP A 82 4.80 -8.39 -17.80
C ASP A 82 4.65 -9.85 -17.32
N GLY A 83 4.30 -10.06 -16.05
CA GLY A 83 4.05 -11.37 -15.44
C GLY A 83 5.30 -12.20 -15.19
N LYS A 84 6.51 -11.71 -15.49
CA LYS A 84 7.75 -12.48 -15.34
C LYS A 84 8.23 -12.61 -13.90
N PHE A 85 7.71 -11.76 -13.02
CA PHE A 85 7.95 -11.79 -11.59
C PHE A 85 6.60 -11.79 -10.88
N VAL A 86 6.37 -12.80 -10.04
CA VAL A 86 5.23 -12.88 -9.12
C VAL A 86 5.75 -13.41 -7.79
N LEU A 87 5.41 -12.73 -6.71
CA LEU A 87 5.71 -13.12 -5.34
C LEU A 87 4.43 -13.04 -4.52
N ASP A 88 3.96 -14.19 -4.06
CA ASP A 88 2.81 -14.32 -3.17
C ASP A 88 3.29 -14.69 -1.76
N VAL A 89 2.86 -13.91 -0.76
CA VAL A 89 3.19 -14.09 0.64
C VAL A 89 1.90 -14.16 1.43
N THR A 90 1.76 -15.21 2.24
CA THR A 90 0.69 -15.30 3.24
C THR A 90 1.32 -15.27 4.62
N SER A 91 0.87 -14.37 5.49
CA SER A 91 1.32 -14.24 6.86
C SER A 91 0.15 -14.19 7.82
N PRO A 92 0.34 -14.52 9.11
CA PRO A 92 -0.65 -14.26 10.12
C PRO A 92 -0.94 -12.76 10.25
N SER A 93 -2.20 -12.36 10.40
CA SER A 93 -2.55 -10.95 10.60
C SER A 93 -2.27 -10.52 12.04
N ALA A 94 -1.67 -9.34 12.23
CA ALA A 94 -1.52 -8.73 13.55
C ALA A 94 -2.87 -8.35 14.22
N GLY A 95 -3.97 -8.35 13.46
CA GLY A 95 -5.35 -8.08 13.93
C GLY A 95 -6.14 -9.31 14.38
N ALA A 96 -5.48 -10.41 14.71
CA ALA A 96 -6.09 -11.63 15.25
C ALA A 96 -6.28 -11.60 16.78
N ASP A 97 -6.02 -10.45 17.42
CA ASP A 97 -6.13 -10.31 18.87
C ASP A 97 -7.59 -10.51 19.33
N ALA A 98 -7.79 -11.47 20.23
CA ALA A 98 -9.12 -11.85 20.68
C ALA A 98 -9.84 -10.72 21.45
N ALA A 99 -9.10 -9.85 22.15
CA ALA A 99 -9.66 -8.73 22.89
C ALA A 99 -10.10 -7.60 21.94
N PHE A 100 -9.29 -7.28 20.94
CA PHE A 100 -9.67 -6.37 19.85
C PHE A 100 -10.93 -6.87 19.14
N CYS A 101 -10.97 -8.16 18.80
CA CYS A 101 -12.08 -8.77 18.09
C CYS A 101 -13.38 -8.85 18.90
N ALA A 102 -13.29 -9.06 20.22
CA ALA A 102 -14.45 -9.01 21.10
C ALA A 102 -15.05 -7.59 21.17
N GLY A 103 -14.21 -6.55 21.13
CA GLY A 103 -14.64 -5.14 21.17
C GLY A 103 -15.36 -4.65 19.91
N LEU A 104 -15.31 -5.40 18.80
CA LEU A 104 -16.03 -5.04 17.57
C LEU A 104 -17.54 -5.32 17.65
N ASP A 105 -17.98 -6.20 18.56
CA ASP A 105 -19.40 -6.49 18.77
C ASP A 105 -20.05 -5.36 19.58
N GLY A 106 -20.47 -4.28 18.90
CA GLY A 106 -21.19 -3.16 19.51
C GLY A 106 -20.59 -1.77 19.25
N ALA A 107 -19.45 -1.69 18.54
CA ALA A 107 -18.85 -0.42 18.18
C ALA A 107 -19.73 0.35 17.15
N LYS A 108 -20.38 1.42 17.60
CA LYS A 108 -21.01 2.42 16.71
C LYS A 108 -19.93 3.33 16.15
N ALA A 109 -20.09 3.75 14.89
CA ALA A 109 -19.27 4.70 14.12
C ALA A 109 -17.88 4.95 14.72
N ALA A 110 -16.89 4.16 14.28
CA ALA A 110 -15.54 4.26 14.78
C ALA A 110 -14.68 5.04 13.78
N ASP A 111 -13.98 6.06 14.28
CA ASP A 111 -12.81 6.59 13.59
C ASP A 111 -11.73 5.51 13.66
N LEU A 112 -11.54 4.81 12.55
CA LEU A 112 -10.48 3.83 12.42
C LEU A 112 -9.18 4.57 12.16
N LYS A 113 -8.30 4.60 13.16
CA LYS A 113 -6.90 4.92 12.96
C LYS A 113 -6.13 3.61 12.92
N LEU A 114 -5.66 3.23 11.72
CA LEU A 114 -4.69 2.16 11.63
C LEU A 114 -3.36 2.66 12.21
N PRO A 115 -2.63 1.82 12.96
CA PRO A 115 -1.30 2.18 13.41
C PRO A 115 -0.44 2.52 12.17
N PRO A 116 0.38 3.58 12.26
CA PRO A 116 1.25 3.93 11.14
C PRO A 116 2.18 2.76 10.84
N PHE A 117 2.43 2.54 9.56
CA PHE A 117 3.43 1.59 9.11
C PHE A 117 4.45 2.29 8.23
N THR A 118 5.72 1.92 8.40
CA THR A 118 6.82 2.49 7.64
C THR A 118 7.06 1.66 6.39
N LEU A 119 6.91 2.28 5.23
CA LEU A 119 7.36 1.73 3.95
C LEU A 119 8.78 2.23 3.69
N SER A 120 9.76 1.33 3.72
CA SER A 120 11.12 1.67 3.31
C SER A 120 11.30 1.44 1.82
N LEU A 121 11.58 2.50 1.06
CA LEU A 121 12.01 2.35 -0.32
C LEU A 121 13.42 1.76 -0.34
N PRO A 122 13.70 0.75 -1.18
CA PRO A 122 15.04 0.20 -1.27
C PRO A 122 16.03 1.29 -1.67
N ALA A 123 17.23 1.24 -1.12
CA ALA A 123 18.29 2.17 -1.50
C ALA A 123 18.50 2.15 -3.02
N PRO A 124 18.76 3.30 -3.65
CA PRO A 124 18.96 3.35 -5.09
C PRO A 124 20.16 2.49 -5.45
N LEU A 125 19.99 1.61 -6.43
CA LEU A 125 21.13 1.05 -7.15
C LEU A 125 21.85 2.24 -7.79
N LYS A 126 23.04 2.57 -7.28
CA LYS A 126 23.76 3.83 -7.53
C LYS A 126 23.88 4.22 -9.02
N ASP A 127 23.79 3.25 -9.92
CA ASP A 127 24.01 3.44 -11.36
C ASP A 127 22.73 3.61 -12.19
N LEU A 128 21.54 3.50 -11.59
CA LEU A 128 20.27 3.41 -12.33
C LEU A 128 19.49 4.74 -12.40
N GLN A 129 19.69 5.68 -11.47
CA GLN A 129 18.95 6.96 -11.43
C GLN A 129 17.44 6.77 -11.74
N LEU A 130 16.73 6.12 -10.83
CA LEU A 130 15.32 5.74 -11.04
C LEU A 130 14.39 6.92 -10.69
N SER A 131 13.51 7.32 -11.59
CA SER A 131 12.36 8.18 -11.27
C SER A 131 11.07 7.43 -11.50
N GLY A 132 9.97 7.85 -10.87
CA GLY A 132 8.75 7.08 -10.96
C GLY A 132 7.53 7.72 -10.34
N LYS A 133 6.41 7.00 -10.46
CA LYS A 133 5.17 7.29 -9.74
C LYS A 133 4.85 6.11 -8.85
N LEU A 134 4.58 6.39 -7.58
CA LEU A 134 4.12 5.44 -6.59
C LEU A 134 2.66 5.79 -6.24
N VAL A 135 1.73 4.89 -6.47
CA VAL A 135 0.34 5.03 -6.06
C VAL A 135 0.07 4.00 -4.97
N VAL A 136 -0.37 4.44 -3.81
CA VAL A 136 -0.74 3.57 -2.69
C VAL A 136 -2.21 3.79 -2.39
N SER A 137 -3.00 2.72 -2.39
CA SER A 137 -4.39 2.74 -1.93
C SER A 137 -4.55 1.82 -0.74
N VAL A 138 -5.27 2.28 0.27
CA VAL A 138 -5.67 1.50 1.45
C VAL A 138 -7.18 1.61 1.57
N GLY A 139 -7.85 0.55 1.99
CA GLY A 139 -9.30 0.57 2.17
C GLY A 139 -9.81 -0.57 3.03
N ILE A 140 -11.08 -0.49 3.38
CA ILE A 140 -11.81 -1.54 4.09
C ILE A 140 -12.82 -2.16 3.13
N LEU A 141 -12.79 -3.49 3.04
CA LEU A 141 -13.79 -4.29 2.34
C LEU A 141 -14.71 -4.96 3.36
N ASP A 142 -15.98 -5.11 3.02
CA ASP A 142 -16.87 -6.00 3.77
C ASP A 142 -16.53 -7.47 3.53
N LYS A 143 -17.17 -8.38 4.29
CA LYS A 143 -17.00 -9.84 4.13
C LYS A 143 -17.29 -10.34 2.70
N GLY A 144 -18.12 -9.63 1.93
CA GLY A 144 -18.43 -9.93 0.53
C GLY A 144 -17.41 -9.36 -0.46
N GLY A 145 -16.38 -8.64 0.01
CA GLY A 145 -15.37 -7.99 -0.81
C GLY A 145 -15.78 -6.62 -1.35
N ARG A 146 -16.90 -6.04 -0.91
CA ARG A 146 -17.33 -4.70 -1.36
C ARG A 146 -16.58 -3.62 -0.60
N VAL A 147 -16.07 -2.63 -1.32
CA VAL A 147 -15.39 -1.47 -0.73
C VAL A 147 -16.37 -0.68 0.15
N ARG A 148 -16.02 -0.50 1.42
CA ARG A 148 -16.75 0.36 2.37
C ARG A 148 -16.11 1.75 2.47
N VAL A 149 -14.77 1.80 2.46
CA VAL A 149 -13.99 3.04 2.43
C VAL A 149 -12.67 2.78 1.74
N SER A 150 -12.12 3.77 1.05
CA SER A 150 -10.77 3.71 0.50
C SER A 150 -10.16 5.10 0.45
N GLN A 151 -8.84 5.17 0.65
CA GLN A 151 -8.02 6.33 0.39
C GLN A 151 -6.92 5.94 -0.58
N THR A 152 -6.60 6.83 -1.50
CA THR A 152 -5.48 6.68 -2.42
C THR A 152 -4.58 7.88 -2.28
N ILE A 153 -3.28 7.60 -2.17
CA ILE A 153 -2.21 8.58 -2.10
C ILE A 153 -1.31 8.34 -3.29
N GLU A 154 -0.97 9.42 -3.99
CA GLU A 154 -0.03 9.39 -5.10
C GLU A 154 1.23 10.15 -4.73
N HIS A 155 2.38 9.54 -5.03
CA HIS A 155 3.69 10.12 -4.79
C HIS A 155 4.51 10.10 -6.07
N THR A 156 5.22 11.19 -6.33
CA THR A 156 6.26 11.23 -7.34
C THR A 156 7.58 10.83 -6.71
N VAL A 157 8.23 9.78 -7.22
CA VAL A 157 9.55 9.34 -6.75
C VAL A 157 10.62 9.94 -7.65
N LEU A 158 11.49 10.76 -7.09
CA LEU A 158 12.58 11.42 -7.80
C LEU A 158 13.85 10.57 -7.77
N ALA A 159 14.69 10.71 -8.80
CA ALA A 159 16.00 10.08 -8.82
C ALA A 159 16.85 10.59 -7.64
N GLY A 160 17.46 9.65 -6.90
CA GLY A 160 18.46 9.98 -5.91
C GLY A 160 19.67 10.63 -6.58
N SER A 161 20.09 11.78 -6.05
CA SER A 161 21.31 12.50 -6.44
C SER A 161 22.55 11.80 -5.92
#